data_AF-X0WTH2-F1
#
_entry.id   AF-X0WTH2-F1
#
_cell.length_a   1.000
_cell.length_b   1.000
_cell.length_c   1.000
_cell.angle_alpha   90.00
_cell.angle_beta   90.00
_cell.angle_gamma   90.00
#
_symmetry.space_group_name_H-M   'P 1'
#
loop_
_entity.id
_entity.type
_entity.pdbx_description
1 polymer ?
#
loop_
_entity_poly.entity_id
_entity_poly.type
_entity_poly.pdbx_seq_one_letter_code
_entity_poly.pdbx_strand_id
1 'polypeptide(L)'
;TLSPTLTIEPSPETNDPTPTSGPQTGEDSGDIPGENQLGFVGLMFGALGLAVVGGAGYATVIRQNIPEAIRIRCILLPIVGGLLGYNYLALDLPAASSLLSAMGPFSGFIVVIITGASAFVFTQIWCQKYLTEKK
;
A
#
# COMPACT_ATOMS: atom_id res chain seq x y z
N THR A 1 20.81 -72.32 59.60
CA THR A 1 21.00 -71.70 58.27
C THR A 1 20.05 -70.53 58.16
N LEU A 2 20.55 -69.30 58.26
CA LEU A 2 19.72 -68.09 58.18
C LEU A 2 19.66 -67.63 56.72
N SER A 3 18.45 -67.53 56.17
CA SER A 3 18.21 -67.09 54.78
C SER A 3 18.21 -65.55 54.73
N PRO A 4 19.02 -64.89 53.90
CA PRO A 4 19.04 -63.43 53.86
C PRO A 4 17.80 -62.88 53.12
N THR A 5 17.12 -61.91 53.73
CA THR A 5 16.07 -61.10 53.09
C THR A 5 16.73 -60.07 52.17
N LEU A 6 16.42 -60.14 50.88
CA LEU A 6 16.77 -59.10 49.91
C LEU A 6 15.96 -57.83 50.20
N THR A 7 16.67 -56.74 50.55
CA THR A 7 16.09 -55.41 50.62
C THR A 7 16.16 -54.79 49.23
N ILE A 8 15.01 -54.56 48.60
CA ILE A 8 14.93 -53.84 47.32
C ILE A 8 15.01 -52.34 47.64
N GLU A 9 16.08 -51.71 47.18
CA GLU A 9 16.28 -50.26 47.26
C GLU A 9 15.29 -49.56 46.31
N PRO A 10 14.61 -48.48 46.72
CA PRO A 10 13.70 -47.77 45.84
C PRO A 10 14.49 -47.03 44.76
N SER A 11 14.19 -47.33 43.49
CA SER A 11 14.71 -46.59 42.34
C SER A 11 14.29 -45.12 42.44
N PRO A 12 15.18 -44.14 42.18
CA PRO A 12 14.76 -42.75 42.10
C PRO A 12 13.81 -42.60 40.90
N GLU A 13 12.57 -42.23 41.17
CA GLU A 13 11.64 -41.77 40.13
C GLU A 13 12.14 -40.42 39.62
N THR A 14 12.69 -40.41 38.40
CA THR A 14 12.89 -39.17 37.64
C THR A 14 11.51 -38.62 37.27
N ASN A 15 11.01 -37.72 38.12
CA ASN A 15 9.87 -36.87 37.77
C ASN A 15 10.35 -35.83 36.75
N ASP A 16 10.27 -36.18 35.46
CA ASP A 16 10.45 -35.21 34.38
C ASP A 16 9.25 -34.25 34.42
N PRO A 17 9.43 -32.95 34.72
CA PRO A 17 8.32 -32.03 34.73
C PRO A 17 7.80 -31.86 33.30
N THR A 18 6.59 -32.36 33.04
CA THR A 18 5.87 -32.00 31.82
C THR A 18 5.71 -30.48 31.82
N PRO A 19 6.14 -29.74 30.77
CA PRO A 19 5.97 -28.30 30.75
C PRO A 19 4.47 -28.00 30.79
N THR A 20 4.03 -27.39 31.89
CA THR A 20 2.71 -26.77 31.95
C THR A 20 2.72 -25.65 30.92
N SER A 21 1.97 -25.82 29.83
CA SER A 21 1.65 -24.70 28.95
C SER A 21 0.96 -23.63 29.79
N GLY A 22 1.61 -22.48 29.92
CA GLY A 22 1.10 -21.35 30.68
C GLY A 22 -0.24 -20.84 30.11
N PRO A 23 -1.07 -20.18 30.93
CA PRO A 23 -2.30 -19.55 30.47
C PRO A 23 -2.02 -18.50 29.40
N GLN A 24 -2.92 -18.49 28.40
CA GLN A 24 -2.94 -17.69 27.19
C GLN A 24 -2.48 -16.23 27.39
N THR A 25 -1.36 -15.86 26.76
CA THR A 25 -1.32 -14.52 26.15
C THR A 25 -2.26 -14.64 24.97
N GLY A 26 -3.49 -14.18 25.14
CA GLY A 26 -4.28 -13.81 23.98
C GLY A 26 -3.42 -12.86 23.17
N GLU A 27 -2.98 -13.30 21.99
CA GLU A 27 -3.07 -12.43 20.84
C GLU A 27 -4.57 -12.10 20.69
N ASP A 28 -5.05 -11.23 21.58
CA ASP A 28 -5.89 -10.14 21.13
C ASP A 28 -4.98 -9.41 20.14
N SER A 29 -4.94 -9.92 18.91
CA SER A 29 -4.74 -9.11 17.73
C SER A 29 -5.89 -8.12 17.77
N GLY A 30 -5.77 -7.15 18.69
CA GLY A 30 -6.43 -5.88 18.58
C GLY A 30 -6.00 -5.43 17.21
N ASP A 31 -6.91 -5.61 16.27
CA ASP A 31 -6.86 -5.04 14.94
C ASP A 31 -6.60 -3.56 15.18
N ILE A 32 -5.33 -3.16 15.13
CA ILE A 32 -4.94 -1.76 15.21
C ILE A 32 -5.45 -1.22 13.88
N PRO A 33 -6.54 -0.44 13.85
CA PRO A 33 -7.02 0.13 12.62
C PRO A 33 -6.00 1.22 12.27
N GLY A 34 -4.99 0.86 11.48
CA GLY A 34 -3.80 1.68 11.32
C GLY A 34 -2.56 0.96 10.80
N GLU A 35 -2.58 -0.35 10.60
CA GLU A 35 -1.57 -0.97 9.72
C GLU A 35 -1.81 -0.40 8.31
N ASN A 36 -0.87 0.41 7.80
CA ASN A 36 -0.90 0.97 6.45
C ASN A 36 -1.24 -0.15 5.47
N GLN A 37 -2.51 -0.30 5.06
CA GLN A 37 -2.96 -1.49 4.34
C GLN A 37 -2.24 -1.62 2.97
N LEU A 38 -1.72 -0.52 2.41
CA LEU A 38 -0.86 -0.53 1.21
C LEU A 38 0.59 -0.93 1.49
N GLY A 39 1.09 -0.68 2.71
CA GLY A 39 2.47 -0.89 3.11
C GLY A 39 3.49 -0.14 2.23
N PHE A 40 4.77 -0.47 2.41
CA PHE A 40 5.85 0.08 1.58
C PHE A 40 5.73 -0.32 0.10
N VAL A 41 5.26 -1.54 -0.17
CA VAL A 41 5.11 -2.06 -1.54
C VAL A 41 4.05 -1.27 -2.31
N GLY A 42 2.92 -0.97 -1.68
CA GLY A 42 1.86 -0.15 -2.29
C GLY A 42 2.33 1.28 -2.54
N LEU A 43 3.16 1.83 -1.66
CA LEU A 43 3.81 3.13 -1.89
C LEU A 43 4.74 3.11 -3.10
N MET A 44 5.55 2.07 -3.28
CA MET A 44 6.41 1.91 -4.46
C MET A 44 5.58 1.80 -5.75
N PHE A 45 4.50 1.02 -5.72
CA PHE A 45 3.57 0.92 -6.85
C PHE A 45 2.86 2.24 -7.15
N GLY A 46 2.40 2.97 -6.13
CA GLY A 46 1.83 4.30 -6.29
C GLY A 46 2.82 5.29 -6.89
N ALA A 47 4.07 5.29 -6.39
CA ALA A 47 5.15 6.13 -6.91
C ALA A 47 5.49 5.81 -8.37
N LEU A 48 5.51 4.52 -8.74
CA LEU A 48 5.68 4.08 -10.13
C LEU A 48 4.55 4.59 -11.02
N GLY A 49 3.30 4.54 -10.53
CA GLY A 49 2.14 5.10 -11.22
C GLY A 49 2.29 6.61 -11.45
N LEU A 50 2.73 7.35 -10.44
CA LEU A 50 2.97 8.79 -10.52
C LEU A 50 4.06 9.12 -11.54
N ALA A 51 5.13 8.32 -11.59
CA ALA A 51 6.18 8.47 -12.58
C ALA A 51 5.66 8.27 -14.01
N VAL A 52 4.78 7.28 -14.24
CA VAL A 52 4.15 7.05 -15.54
C VAL A 52 3.26 8.23 -15.93
N VAL A 53 2.39 8.69 -15.03
CA VAL A 53 1.48 9.83 -15.29
C VAL A 53 2.26 11.11 -15.54
N GLY A 54 3.27 11.40 -14.71
CA GLY A 54 4.14 12.56 -14.87
C GLY A 54 4.96 12.50 -16.16
N GLY A 55 5.49 11.34 -16.51
CA GLY A 55 6.20 11.10 -17.75
C GLY A 55 5.32 11.32 -18.99
N ALA A 56 4.08 10.83 -18.96
CA ALA A 56 3.10 11.08 -20.03
C ALA A 56 2.73 12.57 -20.14
N GLY A 57 2.54 13.24 -19.00
CA GLY A 57 2.35 14.70 -18.91
C GLY A 57 3.47 15.48 -19.58
N TYR A 58 4.70 15.20 -19.16
CA TYR A 58 5.92 15.82 -19.69
C TYR A 58 6.10 15.58 -21.19
N ALA A 59 6.00 14.33 -21.64
CA ALA A 59 6.15 13.98 -23.05
C ALA A 59 5.12 14.70 -23.94
N THR A 60 3.89 14.85 -23.44
CA THR A 60 2.81 15.51 -24.20
C THR A 60 3.06 17.01 -24.34
N VAL A 61 3.49 17.67 -23.26
CA VAL A 61 3.80 19.11 -23.31
C VAL A 61 4.92 19.41 -24.29
N ILE A 62 5.98 18.59 -24.32
CA ILE A 62 7.06 18.75 -25.30
C ILE A 62 6.54 18.58 -26.72
N ARG A 63 5.76 17.51 -26.97
CA ARG A 63 5.22 17.20 -28.31
C ARG A 63 4.28 18.29 -28.82
N GLN A 64 3.48 18.89 -27.95
CA GLN A 64 2.52 19.93 -28.31
C GLN A 64 3.11 21.36 -28.28
N ASN A 65 4.39 21.51 -27.94
CA ASN A 65 5.08 22.79 -27.79
C ASN A 65 4.28 23.80 -26.93
N ILE A 66 3.80 23.34 -25.78
CA ILE A 66 2.98 24.17 -24.87
C ILE A 66 3.82 25.36 -24.34
N PRO A 67 3.28 26.59 -24.31
CA PRO A 67 3.95 27.78 -23.81
C PRO A 67 4.42 27.64 -22.37
N GLU A 68 5.57 28.24 -22.04
CA GLU A 68 6.19 28.19 -20.70
C GLU A 68 5.23 28.62 -19.59
N ALA A 69 4.35 29.60 -19.87
CA ALA A 69 3.40 30.15 -18.89
C ALA A 69 2.40 29.11 -18.32
N ILE A 70 2.05 28.07 -19.09
CA ILE A 70 1.12 27.03 -18.67
C ILE A 70 1.72 25.62 -18.62
N ARG A 71 2.92 25.43 -19.18
CA ARG A 71 3.64 24.16 -19.25
C ARG A 71 3.69 23.41 -17.92
N ILE A 72 4.11 24.09 -16.84
CA ILE A 72 4.24 23.47 -15.51
C ILE A 72 2.87 22.97 -15.02
N ARG A 73 1.81 23.75 -15.23
CA ARG A 73 0.44 23.35 -14.84
C ARG A 73 -0.01 22.12 -15.62
N CYS A 74 0.26 22.08 -16.93
CA CYS A 74 -0.12 20.95 -17.77
C CYS A 74 0.58 19.64 -17.37
N ILE A 75 1.77 19.71 -16.77
CA ILE A 75 2.52 18.54 -16.26
C ILE A 75 2.07 18.17 -14.85
N LEU A 76 1.86 19.16 -13.98
CA LEU A 76 1.65 18.93 -12.54
C LEU A 76 0.23 18.48 -12.20
N LEU A 77 -0.80 19.01 -12.87
CA LEU A 77 -2.20 18.63 -12.61
C LEU A 77 -2.47 17.12 -12.73
N PRO A 78 -1.95 16.41 -13.76
CA PRO A 78 -2.02 14.95 -13.84
C PRO A 78 -1.44 14.25 -12.60
N ILE A 79 -0.26 14.69 -12.15
CA ILE A 79 0.46 14.12 -11.00
C ILE A 79 -0.35 14.34 -9.73
N VAL A 80 -0.92 15.54 -9.55
CA VAL A 80 -1.79 15.86 -8.42
C VAL A 80 -3.04 14.98 -8.44
N GLY A 81 -3.66 14.75 -9.61
CA GLY A 81 -4.78 13.82 -9.76
C GLY A 81 -4.42 12.39 -9.37
N GLY A 82 -3.25 11.91 -9.80
CA GLY A 82 -2.72 10.61 -9.39
C GLY A 82 -2.53 10.53 -7.87
N LEU A 83 -1.94 11.57 -7.26
CA LEU A 83 -1.63 11.60 -5.84
C LEU A 83 -2.90 11.64 -4.98
N LEU A 84 -3.94 12.36 -5.43
CA LEU A 84 -5.26 12.34 -4.79
C LEU A 84 -5.86 10.93 -4.80
N GLY A 85 -5.71 10.19 -5.90
CA GLY A 85 -6.13 8.80 -5.98
C GLY A 85 -5.35 7.87 -5.04
N TYR A 86 -4.04 8.06 -4.94
CA TYR A 86 -3.24 7.32 -3.96
C TYR A 86 -3.68 7.61 -2.53
N ASN A 87 -3.86 8.89 -2.18
CA ASN A 87 -4.29 9.30 -0.85
C ASN A 87 -5.70 8.78 -0.52
N TYR A 88 -6.58 8.66 -1.51
CA TYR A 88 -7.88 8.03 -1.32
C TYR A 88 -7.75 6.59 -0.79
N LEU A 89 -6.80 5.85 -1.35
CA LEU A 89 -6.48 4.50 -0.91
C LEU A 89 -5.78 4.47 0.45
N ALA A 90 -4.79 5.37 0.64
CA ALA A 90 -3.99 5.40 1.86
C ALA A 90 -4.79 5.84 3.10
N LEU A 91 -5.84 6.64 2.90
CA LEU A 91 -6.76 7.07 3.97
C LEU A 91 -7.91 6.09 4.22
N ASP A 92 -7.94 4.94 3.52
CA ASP A 92 -9.00 3.93 3.58
C ASP A 92 -10.42 4.53 3.46
N LEU A 93 -10.61 5.40 2.47
CA LEU A 93 -11.94 5.98 2.19
C LEU A 93 -12.93 4.88 1.74
N PRO A 94 -14.26 5.14 1.78
CA PRO A 94 -15.27 4.15 1.41
C PRO A 94 -14.96 3.46 0.08
N ALA A 95 -15.10 2.14 -0.02
CA ALA A 95 -14.72 1.31 -1.18
C ALA A 95 -13.21 1.13 -1.45
N ALA A 96 -12.29 1.81 -0.73
CA ALA A 96 -10.85 1.57 -0.84
C ALA A 96 -10.46 0.17 -0.33
N SER A 97 -10.97 -0.23 0.84
CA SER A 97 -10.75 -1.56 1.43
C SER A 97 -11.16 -2.72 0.51
N SER A 98 -12.27 -2.60 -0.23
CA SER A 98 -12.71 -3.60 -1.20
C SER A 98 -11.73 -3.72 -2.37
N LEU A 99 -11.23 -2.59 -2.87
CA LEU A 99 -10.26 -2.55 -3.96
C LEU A 99 -8.91 -3.14 -3.53
N LEU A 100 -8.50 -2.83 -2.31
CA LEU A 100 -7.25 -3.31 -1.72
C LEU A 100 -7.32 -4.81 -1.40
N SER A 101 -8.46 -5.31 -0.95
CA SER A 101 -8.70 -6.75 -0.79
C SER A 101 -8.66 -7.50 -2.13
N ALA A 102 -9.14 -6.87 -3.21
CA ALA A 102 -9.19 -7.49 -4.54
C ALA A 102 -7.84 -7.51 -5.25
N MET A 103 -7.03 -6.45 -5.12
CA MET A 103 -5.80 -6.26 -5.92
C MET A 103 -4.53 -6.15 -5.07
N GLY A 104 -4.63 -6.14 -3.75
CA GLY A 104 -3.50 -5.94 -2.85
C GLY A 104 -2.75 -4.63 -3.13
N PRO A 105 -1.44 -4.57 -2.85
CA PRO A 105 -0.61 -3.37 -3.05
C PRO A 105 -0.62 -2.79 -4.47
N PHE A 106 -0.96 -3.60 -5.48
CA PHE A 106 -1.06 -3.16 -6.87
C PHE A 106 -2.21 -2.18 -7.12
N SER A 107 -3.21 -2.16 -6.23
CA SER A 107 -4.29 -1.18 -6.23
C SER A 107 -3.77 0.26 -6.20
N GLY A 108 -2.66 0.53 -5.50
CA GLY A 108 -2.01 1.84 -5.46
C GLY A 108 -1.53 2.30 -6.83
N PHE A 109 -0.98 1.40 -7.65
CA PHE A 109 -0.61 1.72 -9.03
C PHE A 109 -1.83 2.01 -9.89
N ILE A 110 -2.83 1.12 -9.87
CA ILE A 110 -4.01 1.22 -10.73
C ILE A 110 -4.80 2.50 -10.45
N VAL A 111 -5.04 2.82 -9.18
CA VAL A 111 -5.80 4.02 -8.84
C VAL A 111 -5.05 5.28 -9.25
N VAL A 112 -3.74 5.34 -9.00
CA VAL A 112 -2.91 6.47 -9.46
C VAL A 112 -2.99 6.63 -10.98
N ILE A 113 -2.94 5.53 -11.74
CA ILE A 113 -3.07 5.59 -13.20
C ILE A 113 -4.46 6.11 -13.59
N ILE A 114 -5.54 5.61 -12.99
CA ILE A 114 -6.90 6.01 -13.35
C ILE A 114 -7.17 7.49 -13.01
N THR A 115 -6.87 7.91 -11.78
CA THR A 115 -7.11 9.29 -11.35
C THR A 115 -6.12 10.25 -12.01
N GLY A 116 -4.89 9.82 -12.25
CA GLY A 116 -3.88 10.58 -12.99
C GLY A 116 -4.22 10.73 -14.47
N ALA A 117 -4.70 9.68 -15.12
CA ALA A 117 -5.11 9.71 -16.54
C ALA A 117 -6.37 10.55 -16.74
N SER A 118 -7.36 10.44 -15.85
CA SER A 118 -8.55 11.31 -15.90
C SER A 118 -8.17 12.78 -15.72
N ALA A 119 -7.38 13.11 -14.70
CA ALA A 119 -6.85 14.46 -14.51
C ALA A 119 -6.02 14.92 -15.72
N PHE A 120 -5.24 14.03 -16.34
CA PHE A 120 -4.52 14.31 -17.56
C PHE A 120 -5.42 14.71 -18.72
N VAL A 121 -6.50 13.96 -18.98
CA VAL A 121 -7.47 14.30 -20.04
C VAL A 121 -8.10 15.67 -19.79
N PHE A 122 -8.56 15.95 -18.57
CA PHE A 122 -9.09 17.28 -18.22
C PHE A 122 -8.06 18.39 -18.45
N THR A 123 -6.81 18.14 -18.05
CA THR A 123 -5.71 19.08 -18.22
C THR A 123 -5.43 19.34 -19.70
N GLN A 124 -5.47 18.30 -20.55
CA GLN A 124 -5.29 18.46 -22.00
C GLN A 124 -6.38 19.35 -22.60
N ILE A 125 -7.65 19.12 -22.27
CA ILE A 125 -8.77 19.95 -22.74
C ILE A 125 -8.58 21.40 -22.31
N TRP A 126 -8.20 21.63 -21.05
CA TRP A 126 -7.96 22.96 -20.52
C TRP A 126 -6.78 23.67 -21.21
N CYS A 127 -5.64 22.98 -21.38
CA CYS A 127 -4.46 23.55 -22.06
C CYS A 127 -4.78 23.89 -23.52
N GLN A 128 -5.56 23.06 -24.23
CA GLN A 128 -6.01 23.35 -25.59
C GLN A 128 -6.92 24.58 -25.66
N LYS A 129 -7.91 24.69 -24.77
CA LYS A 129 -8.81 25.86 -24.72
C LYS A 129 -8.04 27.15 -24.47
N TYR A 130 -7.09 27.13 -23.53
CA TYR A 130 -6.24 28.28 -23.22
C TYR A 130 -5.42 28.75 -24.43
N LEU A 131 -4.93 27.82 -25.25
CA LEU A 131 -4.20 28.16 -26.48
C LEU A 131 -5.10 28.81 -27.53
N THR A 132 -6.34 28.32 -27.68
CA THR A 132 -7.29 28.88 -28.66
C THR A 132 -7.76 30.28 -28.30
N GLU A 133 -7.87 30.60 -27.01
CA GLU A 133 -8.32 31.94 -26.54
C GLU A 133 -7.22 33.02 -26.65
N LYS A 134 -5.95 32.61 -26.77
CA LYS A 134 -4.78 33.51 -26.81
C LYS A 134 -4.28 33.80 -28.23
N LYS A 135 -4.85 33.17 -29.25
CA LYS A 135 -4.51 33.34 -30.66
C LYS A 135 -5.42 34.35 -31.33
#